data_AF-A0A3D0YY30-F1
#
_entry.id   AF-A0A3D0YY30-F1
#
_cell.length_a   1.000
_cell.length_b   1.000
_cell.length_c   1.000
_cell.angle_alpha   90.00
_cell.angle_beta   90.00
_cell.angle_gamma   90.00
#
_symmetry.space_group_name_H-M   'P 1'
#
loop_
_entity.id
_entity.type
_entity.pdbx_description
1 polymer ?
#
loop_
_entity_poly.entity_id
_entity_poly.type
_entity_poly.pdbx_seq_one_letter_code
_entity_poly.pdbx_strand_id
1 'polypeptide(L)' 'QLLSDVRLGRDLGLLKGLTSFGITEVLVITRPGYLQKLAGRALSAAERDAERARLVREKLKGPAT' A
#
# COMPACT_ATOMS: atom_id res chain seq x y z
N GLN A 1 -5.89 -7.07 6.47
CA GLN A 1 -5.32 -7.34 7.81
C GLN A 1 -3.96 -6.67 8.01
N LEU A 2 -2.93 -7.01 7.22
CA LEU A 2 -1.55 -6.55 7.44
C LEU A 2 -1.37 -5.02 7.58
N LEU A 3 -2.11 -4.20 6.83
CA LEU A 3 -2.00 -2.74 6.92
C LEU A 3 -2.58 -2.16 8.22
N SER A 4 -3.53 -2.85 8.84
CA SER A 4 -4.05 -2.48 10.16
C SER A 4 -3.00 -2.70 11.23
N ASP A 5 -2.23 -3.79 11.14
CA ASP A 5 -1.14 -4.11 12.07
C ASP A 5 0.01 -3.11 11.93
N VAL A 6 0.34 -2.71 10.70
CA VAL A 6 1.34 -1.65 10.43
C VAL A 6 0.88 -0.30 11.00
N ARG A 7 -0.41 0.04 10.87
CA ARG A 7 -0.96 1.26 11.47
C ARG A 7 -0.90 1.21 13.00
N LEU A 8 -1.25 0.07 13.59
CA LEU A 8 -1.18 -0.14 15.03
C LEU A 8 0.27 -0.04 15.53
N GLY A 9 1.23 -0.69 14.86
CA GLY A 9 2.65 -0.61 15.20
C GLY A 9 3.19 0.83 15.13
N ARG A 10 2.71 1.63 14.17
CA ARG A 10 2.99 3.08 14.13
C ARG A 10 2.37 3.80 15.33
N ASP A 11 1.09 3.57 15.61
CA ASP A 11 0.36 4.25 16.71
C ASP A 11 0.95 3.94 18.08
N LEU A 12 1.53 2.74 18.24
CA LEU A 12 2.28 2.31 19.41
C LEU A 12 3.74 2.82 19.44
N GLY A 13 4.17 3.57 18.42
CA GLY A 13 5.55 4.09 18.31
C GLY A 13 6.62 3.04 18.01
N LEU A 14 6.22 1.80 17.69
CA LEU A 14 7.12 0.69 17.35
C LEU A 14 7.74 0.85 15.96
N LEU A 15 7.00 1.46 15.02
CA LEU A 15 7.46 1.73 13.66
C LEU A 15 7.76 3.22 13.49
N LYS A 16 9.04 3.59 13.58
CA LYS A 16 9.52 4.97 13.36
C LYS A 16 9.80 5.20 11.87
N GLY A 17 9.40 6.34 11.34
CA GLY A 17 9.62 6.73 9.93
C GLY A 17 8.46 6.46 8.97
N LEU A 18 7.36 5.85 9.43
CA LEU A 18 6.12 5.74 8.65
C LEU A 18 5.20 6.91 8.98
N THR A 19 4.96 7.79 8.01
CA THR A 19 3.99 8.88 8.16
C THR A 19 2.57 8.33 8.10
N SER A 20 1.63 8.98 8.82
CA SER A 20 0.21 8.57 8.79
C SER A 20 -0.40 8.68 7.39
N PHE A 21 0.13 9.61 6.59
CA PHE A 21 -0.21 9.80 5.20
C PHE A 21 0.17 8.59 4.34
N GLY A 22 1.38 8.04 4.50
CA GLY A 22 1.86 6.89 3.70
C GLY A 22 1.01 5.62 3.86
N ILE A 23 0.61 5.28 5.09
CA ILE A 23 -0.24 4.09 5.34
C ILE A 23 -1.63 4.26 4.74
N THR A 24 -2.21 5.46 4.88
CA THR A 24 -3.54 5.77 4.34
C THR A 24 -3.53 5.73 2.81
N GLU A 25 -2.49 6.26 2.18
CA GLU A 25 -2.32 6.20 0.73
C GLU A 25 -2.23 4.76 0.24
N VAL A 26 -1.43 3.91 0.89
CA VAL A 26 -1.32 2.48 0.58
C VAL A 26 -2.68 1.77 0.69
N LEU A 27 -3.50 2.12 1.69
CA LEU A 27 -4.86 1.57 1.84
C LEU A 27 -5.81 1.97 0.70
N VAL A 28 -5.60 3.12 0.06
CA VAL A 28 -6.43 3.59 -1.06
C VAL A 28 -5.98 2.96 -2.37
N ILE A 29 -4.68 2.98 -2.66
CA ILE A 29 -4.14 2.51 -3.95
C ILE A 29 -4.24 1.00 -4.14
N THR A 30 -4.31 0.23 -3.04
CA THR A 30 -4.41 -1.23 -3.09
C THR A 30 -5.83 -1.75 -3.32
N ARG A 31 -6.83 -0.85 -3.36
CA ARG A 31 -8.23 -1.21 -3.60
C ARG A 31 -8.43 -1.69 -5.04
N PRO A 32 -9.29 -2.70 -5.29
CA PRO A 32 -9.50 -3.25 -6.62
C PRO A 32 -9.90 -2.20 -7.67
N GLY A 33 -10.78 -1.26 -7.31
CA GLY A 33 -11.22 -0.20 -8.20
C GLY A 33 -10.12 0.81 -8.55
N TYR A 34 -9.18 1.05 -7.63
CA TYR A 34 -8.02 1.89 -7.93
C TYR A 34 -7.05 1.18 -8.87
N LEU A 35 -6.77 -0.11 -8.61
CA LEU A 35 -5.90 -0.93 -9.46
C LEU A 35 -6.43 -1.04 -10.89
N GLN A 36 -7.74 -1.23 -11.07
CA GLN A 36 -8.36 -1.28 -12.39
C GLN A 36 -8.32 0.08 -13.10
N LYS A 37 -8.55 1.18 -12.38
CA LYS A 37 -8.41 2.54 -12.94
C LYS A 37 -6.97 2.84 -13.35
N LEU A 38 -6.00 2.46 -12.53
CA LEU A 38 -4.58 2.67 -12.81
C LEU A 38 -4.12 1.86 -14.03
N ALA A 39 -4.55 0.61 -14.15
CA ALA A 39 -4.19 -0.25 -15.27
C ALA A 39 -4.94 0.10 -16.58
N GLY A 40 -6.02 0.88 -16.51
CA GLY A 40 -6.84 1.23 -17.67
C GLY A 40 -7.57 0.02 -18.31
N ARG A 41 -7.55 -1.14 -17.66
CA ARG A 41 -8.15 -2.38 -18.15
C ARG A 41 -8.60 -3.27 -16.99
N ALA A 42 -9.42 -4.27 -17.31
CA ALA A 42 -9.72 -5.33 -16.37
C ALA A 42 -8.43 -6.11 -16.03
N LEU A 43 -8.18 -6.26 -14.74
CA LEU A 43 -7.09 -7.06 -14.20
C LEU A 43 -7.66 -8.37 -13.64
N SER A 44 -7.01 -9.49 -13.97
CA SER A 44 -7.26 -10.78 -13.33
C SER A 44 -6.92 -10.75 -11.84
N ALA A 45 -7.31 -11.78 -11.09
CA ALA A 45 -6.94 -11.88 -9.67
C ALA A 45 -5.41 -11.84 -9.47
N ALA A 46 -4.66 -12.61 -10.27
CA ALA A 46 -3.20 -12.68 -10.19
C ALA A 46 -2.52 -11.34 -10.53
N GLU A 47 -2.98 -10.66 -11.58
CA GLU A 47 -2.42 -9.34 -11.96
C GLU A 47 -2.73 -8.28 -10.90
N ARG A 48 -3.93 -8.31 -10.29
CA ARG A 48 -4.25 -7.42 -9.17
C ARG A 48 -3.33 -7.64 -7.99
N ASP A 49 -3.01 -8.88 -7.67
CA ASP A 49 -2.13 -9.19 -6.54
C ASP A 49 -0.68 -8.78 -6.81
N ALA A 50 -0.18 -9.01 -8.04
CA ALA A 50 1.13 -8.56 -8.47
C ALA A 50 1.25 -7.02 -8.43
N GLU A 51 0.27 -6.32 -8.97
CA GLU A 51 0.25 -4.85 -9.02
C GLU A 51 0.09 -4.24 -7.61
N ARG A 52 -0.75 -4.85 -6.78
CA ARG A 52 -0.88 -4.47 -5.36
C ARG A 52 0.47 -4.58 -4.65
N ALA A 53 1.18 -5.69 -4.83
CA ALA A 53 2.48 -5.90 -4.21
C ALA A 53 3.54 -4.90 -4.72
N ARG A 54 3.51 -4.55 -6.00
CA ARG A 54 4.39 -3.53 -6.58
C ARG A 54 4.17 -2.16 -5.94
N LEU A 55 2.93 -1.68 -5.91
CA LEU A 55 2.57 -0.37 -5.37
C LEU A 55 2.86 -0.24 -3.88
N VAL A 56 2.59 -1.30 -3.10
CA VAL A 56 2.90 -1.34 -1.66
C VAL A 56 4.41 -1.17 -1.45
N ARG A 57 5.25 -1.88 -2.22
CA ARG A 57 6.71 -1.77 -2.11
C ARG A 57 7.24 -0.40 -2.53
N GLU A 58 6.70 0.20 -3.58
CA GLU A 58 7.12 1.54 -4.02
C GLU A 58 6.79 2.60 -2.96
N LYS A 59 5.63 2.52 -2.32
CA LYS A 59 5.22 3.50 -1.31
C LYS A 59 5.85 3.27 0.07
N LEU A 60 6.18 2.03 0.41
CA LEU A 60 6.88 1.70 1.66
C LEU A 60 8.40 1.80 1.55
N LYS A 61 8.97 1.90 0.34
CA LYS A 61 10.34 2.39 0.17
C LYS A 61 10.35 3.84 0.67
N GLY A 62 10.89 4.05 1.86
CA GLY A 62 11.23 5.38 2.37
C GLY A 62 12.18 6.09 1.40
N PRO A 63 12.34 7.43 1.52
CA PRO A 63 13.25 8.17 0.66
C PRO A 63 14.61 7.47 0.64
N ALA A 64 15.10 7.17 -0.55
CA ALA A 64 16.45 6.67 -0.73
C ALA A 64 17.37 7.67 -0.02
N THR A 65 17.94 7.20 1.09
CA THR A 65 18.99 7.93 1.81
C THR A 65 20.27 7.83 1.01
#